data_AF-A0A0F8YTF3-F1
#
_entry.id   AF-A0A0F8YTF3-F1
#
_cell.length_a   1.000
_cell.length_b   1.000
_cell.length_c   1.000
_cell.angle_alpha   90.00
_cell.angle_beta   90.00
_cell.angle_gamma   90.00
#
_symmetry.space_group_name_H-M   'P 1'
#
loop_
_entity.id
_entity.type
_entity.pdbx_description
1 polymer ?
#
loop_
_entity_poly.entity_id
_entity_poly.type
_entity_poly.pdbx_seq_one_letter_code
_entity_poly.pdbx_strand_id
1 'polypeptide(L)'
;LEAIDIELLNQQIIQLFQGKEVQLPQFDFHSGRRKPETKTLALPRRSVLILEGIHGLNERLTARIPSEQKFKIYVSALTQLNLDDHNRISTTDNRLLRRIVRDHQFRGHTAFETLSMWASVRRGEEQNIFPFQNSADAVFNSALDYELAVLKVYAEPLLKTIKPNNQVFHEARGLLSFLDNFAQIPPSWVPEQSILREFIGESAFKY
;
A
#
# COMPACT_ATOMS: atom_id res chain seq x y z
N LEU A 1 2.20 11.14 10.57
CA LEU A 1 0.90 11.82 10.82
C LEU A 1 0.98 13.32 10.51
N GLU A 2 1.99 14.04 11.00
CA GLU A 2 2.10 15.51 10.91
C GLU A 2 2.18 16.11 9.48
N ALA A 3 2.25 15.28 8.44
CA ALA A 3 2.20 15.70 7.04
C ALA A 3 0.77 15.75 6.46
N ILE A 4 -0.25 15.43 7.26
CA ILE A 4 -1.67 15.46 6.87
C ILE A 4 -2.33 16.69 7.50
N ASP A 5 -3.20 17.35 6.74
CA ASP A 5 -4.09 18.39 7.25
C ASP A 5 -5.26 17.74 8.05
N ILE A 6 -4.97 17.37 9.30
CA ILE A 6 -5.90 16.67 10.20
C ILE A 6 -7.14 17.52 10.49
N GLU A 7 -6.95 18.84 10.62
CA GLU A 7 -8.05 19.75 10.94
C GLU A 7 -9.04 19.80 9.78
N LEU A 8 -8.55 20.00 8.55
CA LEU A 8 -9.40 19.95 7.36
C LEU A 8 -10.11 18.60 7.23
N LEU A 9 -9.40 17.49 7.44
CA LEU A 9 -9.99 16.15 7.36
C LEU A 9 -11.16 16.00 8.34
N ASN A 10 -10.96 16.31 9.62
CA ASN A 10 -12.01 16.16 10.64
C ASN A 10 -13.17 17.12 10.38
N GLN A 11 -12.90 18.36 9.97
CA GLN A 11 -13.93 19.31 9.58
C GLN A 11 -14.80 18.76 8.44
N GLN A 12 -14.17 18.21 7.39
CA GLN A 12 -14.88 17.68 6.24
C GLN A 12 -15.71 16.44 6.57
N ILE A 13 -15.19 15.51 7.39
CA ILE A 13 -15.96 14.34 7.83
C ILE A 13 -17.22 14.78 8.60
N ILE A 14 -17.08 15.74 9.53
CA ILE A 14 -18.24 16.26 10.28
C ILE A 14 -19.25 16.93 9.36
N GLN A 15 -18.79 17.74 8.39
CA GLN A 15 -19.67 18.36 7.40
C GLN A 15 -20.43 17.32 6.58
N LEU A 16 -19.75 16.27 6.13
CA LEU A 16 -20.36 15.15 5.41
C LEU A 16 -21.42 14.43 6.26
N PHE A 17 -21.16 14.16 7.53
CA PHE A 17 -22.14 13.56 8.45
C PHE A 17 -23.33 14.48 8.76
N GLN A 18 -23.18 15.79 8.61
CA GLN A 18 -24.27 16.77 8.65
C GLN A 18 -25.06 16.87 7.33
N GLY A 19 -24.73 16.06 6.33
CA GLY A 19 -25.35 16.08 5.00
C GLY A 19 -24.90 17.24 4.12
N LYS A 20 -23.79 17.90 4.45
CA LYS A 20 -23.21 18.98 3.64
C LYS A 20 -22.30 18.40 2.55
N GLU A 21 -22.14 19.18 1.50
CA GLU A 21 -21.17 18.94 0.44
C GLU A 21 -19.80 19.52 0.83
N VAL A 22 -18.71 18.83 0.45
CA VAL A 22 -17.33 19.26 0.70
C VAL A 22 -16.48 19.20 -0.57
N GLN A 23 -15.42 20.01 -0.60
CA GLN A 23 -14.44 20.03 -1.68
C GLN A 23 -13.19 19.25 -1.28
N LEU A 24 -13.06 18.02 -1.78
CA LEU A 24 -11.95 17.15 -1.42
C LEU A 24 -10.65 17.56 -2.12
N PRO A 25 -9.56 17.76 -1.37
CA PRO A 25 -8.22 17.87 -1.94
C PRO A 25 -7.89 16.69 -2.86
N GLN A 26 -7.22 16.96 -3.97
CA GLN A 26 -6.60 15.90 -4.78
C GLN A 26 -5.08 15.96 -4.67
N PHE A 27 -4.42 14.81 -4.60
CA PHE A 27 -2.97 14.70 -4.57
C PHE A 27 -2.47 14.18 -5.91
N ASP A 28 -1.43 14.80 -6.44
CA ASP A 28 -0.75 14.32 -7.64
C ASP A 28 0.53 13.56 -7.24
N PHE A 29 0.57 12.27 -7.55
CA PHE A 29 1.72 11.42 -7.27
C PHE A 29 2.94 11.73 -8.13
N HIS A 30 2.76 12.33 -9.32
CA HIS A 30 3.89 12.68 -10.20
C HIS A 30 4.61 13.93 -9.69
N SER A 31 3.87 14.99 -9.37
CA SER A 31 4.45 16.22 -8.82
C SER A 31 4.67 16.17 -7.30
N GLY A 32 4.07 15.20 -6.61
CA GLY A 32 4.14 15.05 -5.15
C GLY A 32 3.42 16.18 -4.39
N ARG A 33 2.43 16.84 -5.00
CA ARG A 33 1.78 18.03 -4.46
C ARG A 33 0.26 17.94 -4.52
N ARG A 34 -0.40 18.75 -3.68
CA ARG A 34 -1.85 18.97 -3.75
C ARG A 34 -2.17 19.71 -5.05
N LYS A 35 -3.14 19.20 -5.80
CA LYS A 35 -3.70 19.83 -6.99
C LYS A 35 -4.54 21.05 -6.61
N PRO A 36 -4.58 22.10 -7.45
CA PRO A 36 -5.49 23.22 -7.25
C PRO A 36 -6.96 22.79 -7.45
N GLU A 37 -7.22 21.80 -8.29
CA GLU A 37 -8.55 21.22 -8.45
C GLU A 37 -8.95 20.41 -7.22
N THR A 38 -10.25 20.43 -6.95
CA THR A 38 -10.88 19.65 -5.87
C THR A 38 -12.00 18.80 -6.44
N LYS A 39 -12.36 17.74 -5.72
CA LYS A 39 -13.49 16.88 -6.06
C LYS A 39 -14.62 17.11 -5.09
N THR A 40 -15.77 17.47 -5.60
CA THR A 40 -17.00 17.56 -4.81
C THR A 40 -17.40 16.18 -4.26
N LEU A 41 -17.70 16.10 -2.96
CA LEU A 41 -18.27 14.92 -2.32
C LEU A 41 -19.45 15.31 -1.42
N ALA A 42 -20.54 14.54 -1.51
CA ALA A 42 -21.67 14.58 -0.58
C ALA A 42 -22.06 13.14 -0.20
N LEU A 43 -22.45 12.91 1.06
CA LEU A 43 -22.89 11.58 1.51
C LEU A 43 -24.39 11.39 1.27
N PRO A 44 -24.80 10.32 0.56
CA PRO A 44 -26.21 9.92 0.48
C PRO A 44 -26.79 9.53 1.85
N ARG A 45 -28.14 9.56 1.99
CA ARG A 45 -28.85 9.24 3.26
C ARG A 45 -28.60 7.83 3.83
N ARG A 46 -27.99 6.92 3.06
CA ARG A 46 -27.69 5.53 3.45
C ARG A 46 -26.36 5.10 2.83
N SER A 47 -25.28 5.74 3.26
CA SER A 47 -23.93 5.43 2.81
C SER A 47 -23.00 5.19 3.99
N VAL A 48 -21.84 4.62 3.67
CA VAL A 48 -20.70 4.54 4.56
C VAL A 48 -19.59 5.40 3.97
N LEU A 49 -18.84 6.08 4.84
CA LEU A 49 -17.62 6.76 4.44
C LEU A 49 -16.44 5.81 4.65
N ILE A 50 -15.73 5.49 3.57
CA ILE A 50 -14.50 4.69 3.63
C ILE A 50 -13.32 5.66 3.61
N LEU A 51 -12.53 5.67 4.68
CA LEU A 51 -11.26 6.38 4.75
C LEU A 51 -10.13 5.34 4.66
N GLU A 52 -9.36 5.43 3.59
CA GLU A 52 -8.23 4.54 3.32
C GLU A 52 -6.92 5.34 3.41
N GLY A 53 -5.90 4.74 4.04
CA GLY A 53 -4.59 5.34 4.16
C GLY A 53 -3.76 4.74 5.29
N ILE A 54 -2.44 4.96 5.22
CA ILE A 54 -1.46 4.35 6.14
C ILE A 54 -1.63 4.76 7.61
N HIS A 55 -2.36 5.85 7.89
CA HIS A 55 -2.66 6.30 9.25
C HIS A 55 -4.09 5.99 9.70
N GLY A 56 -4.87 5.20 8.95
CA GLY A 56 -6.29 4.96 9.20
C GLY A 56 -6.63 4.42 10.60
N LEU A 57 -5.70 3.71 11.25
CA LEU A 57 -5.86 3.19 12.61
C LEU A 57 -5.41 4.17 13.71
N ASN A 58 -4.77 5.28 13.36
CA ASN A 58 -4.30 6.25 14.34
C ASN A 58 -5.47 7.14 14.79
N GLU A 59 -5.89 7.03 16.05
CA GLU A 59 -7.02 7.81 16.59
C GLU A 59 -6.84 9.32 16.44
N ARG A 60 -5.60 9.82 16.40
CA ARG A 60 -5.33 11.25 16.16
C ARG A 60 -5.77 11.71 14.77
N LEU A 61 -5.86 10.82 13.78
CA LEU A 61 -6.30 11.14 12.43
C LEU A 61 -7.78 11.58 12.40
N THR A 62 -8.62 10.96 13.23
CA THR A 62 -10.07 11.20 13.29
C THR A 62 -10.53 11.54 14.71
N ALA A 63 -9.73 12.33 15.42
CA ALA A 63 -9.92 12.61 16.85
C ALA A 63 -11.27 13.27 17.18
N ARG A 64 -11.91 13.96 16.22
CA ARG A 64 -13.21 14.63 16.43
C ARG A 64 -14.41 13.73 16.13
N ILE A 65 -14.17 12.50 15.68
CA ILE A 65 -15.21 11.53 15.35
C ILE A 65 -15.37 10.55 16.52
N PRO A 66 -16.58 10.31 17.04
CA PRO A 66 -16.81 9.36 18.12
C PRO A 66 -16.40 7.93 17.73
N SER A 67 -15.84 7.16 18.66
CA SER A 67 -15.35 5.79 18.42
C SER A 67 -16.45 4.83 17.95
N GLU A 68 -17.66 4.99 18.46
CA GLU A 68 -18.83 4.17 18.11
C GLU A 68 -19.30 4.35 16.66
N GLN A 69 -18.84 5.40 15.99
CA GLN A 69 -19.09 5.64 14.56
C GLN A 69 -17.97 5.12 13.65
N LYS A 70 -16.93 4.50 14.23
CA LYS A 70 -15.78 3.99 13.50
C LYS A 70 -15.80 2.47 13.49
N PHE A 71 -15.39 1.91 12.36
CA PHE A 71 -15.02 0.51 12.24
C PHE A 71 -13.65 0.45 11.55
N LYS A 72 -12.65 -0.05 12.27
CA LYS A 72 -11.24 0.00 11.89
C LYS A 72 -10.80 -1.34 11.33
N ILE A 73 -10.29 -1.31 10.10
CA ILE A 73 -9.78 -2.51 9.41
C ILE A 73 -8.27 -2.37 9.24
N TYR A 74 -7.52 -3.36 9.74
CA TYR A 74 -6.09 -3.48 9.46
C TYR A 74 -5.85 -4.42 8.28
N VAL A 75 -5.29 -3.89 7.19
CA VAL A 75 -4.89 -4.72 6.05
C VAL A 75 -3.41 -5.05 6.15
N SER A 76 -3.10 -6.35 6.19
CA SER A 76 -1.74 -6.88 6.25
C SER A 76 -1.43 -7.74 5.03
N ALA A 77 -0.16 -8.09 4.80
CA ALA A 77 0.26 -8.99 3.72
C ALA A 77 1.14 -10.11 4.30
N LEU A 78 0.59 -10.81 5.31
CA LEU A 78 1.27 -11.85 6.08
C LEU A 78 1.25 -13.15 5.28
N THR A 79 2.28 -13.38 4.47
CA THR A 79 2.43 -14.66 3.78
C THR A 79 2.67 -15.77 4.81
N GLN A 80 1.93 -16.87 4.66
CA GLN A 80 2.08 -18.06 5.51
C GLN A 80 2.95 -19.13 4.86
N LEU A 81 3.42 -18.87 3.63
CA LEU A 81 4.28 -19.78 2.90
C LEU A 81 5.69 -19.80 3.50
N ASN A 82 6.23 -21.01 3.61
CA ASN A 82 7.64 -21.22 3.85
C ASN A 82 8.30 -21.64 2.53
N LEU A 83 9.57 -21.29 2.37
CA LEU A 83 10.41 -21.79 1.28
C LEU A 83 10.70 -23.28 1.46
N ASP A 84 10.95 -23.69 2.71
CA ASP A 84 11.14 -25.06 3.15
C ASP A 84 10.74 -25.19 4.63
N ASP A 85 10.98 -26.34 5.25
CA ASP A 85 10.60 -26.61 6.65
C ASP A 85 11.25 -25.69 7.70
N HIS A 86 12.26 -24.90 7.31
CA HIS A 86 13.06 -24.08 8.21
C HIS A 86 13.10 -22.60 7.81
N ASN A 87 12.88 -22.29 6.53
CA ASN A 87 12.99 -20.95 5.98
C ASN A 87 11.62 -20.35 5.69
N ARG A 88 11.20 -19.39 6.52
CA ARG A 88 9.96 -18.64 6.31
C ARG A 88 10.15 -17.58 5.23
N ILE A 89 9.11 -17.32 4.44
CA ILE A 89 9.12 -16.15 3.57
C ILE A 89 8.94 -14.89 4.41
N SER A 90 9.85 -13.94 4.23
CA SER A 90 9.77 -12.62 4.85
C SER A 90 8.57 -11.83 4.33
N THR A 91 7.63 -11.52 5.21
CA THR A 91 6.54 -10.54 4.96
C THR A 91 7.10 -9.20 4.46
N THR A 92 8.25 -8.78 4.98
CA THR A 92 8.92 -7.53 4.59
C THR A 92 9.31 -7.57 3.11
N ASP A 93 9.87 -8.68 2.64
CA ASP A 93 10.32 -8.82 1.26
C ASP A 93 9.14 -8.94 0.29
N ASN A 94 8.08 -9.66 0.68
CA ASN A 94 6.84 -9.70 -0.11
C ASN A 94 6.25 -8.29 -0.31
N ARG A 95 6.19 -7.50 0.78
CA ARG A 95 5.71 -6.10 0.72
C ARG A 95 6.62 -5.20 -0.10
N LEU A 96 7.93 -5.41 -0.01
CA LEU A 96 8.90 -4.67 -0.82
C LEU A 96 8.75 -4.99 -2.31
N LEU A 97 8.57 -6.26 -2.68
CA LEU A 97 8.33 -6.69 -4.07
C LEU A 97 7.04 -6.10 -4.63
N ARG A 98 5.93 -6.18 -3.88
CA ARG A 98 4.67 -5.47 -4.22
C ARG A 98 4.92 -4.00 -4.50
N ARG A 99 5.71 -3.35 -3.63
CA ARG A 99 6.01 -1.92 -3.74
C ARG A 99 6.87 -1.60 -4.97
N ILE A 100 7.93 -2.37 -5.24
CA ILE A 100 8.79 -2.19 -6.42
C ILE A 100 7.96 -2.24 -7.70
N VAL A 101 7.10 -3.25 -7.83
CA VAL A 101 6.27 -3.44 -9.02
C VAL A 101 5.26 -2.29 -9.17
N ARG A 102 4.51 -1.97 -8.10
CA ARG A 102 3.53 -0.88 -8.12
C ARG A 102 4.16 0.49 -8.38
N ASP A 103 5.24 0.82 -7.68
CA ASP A 103 5.88 2.14 -7.77
C ASP A 103 6.47 2.33 -9.18
N HIS A 104 6.97 1.28 -9.82
CA HIS A 104 7.36 1.32 -11.24
C HIS A 104 6.17 1.49 -12.17
N GLN A 105 5.14 0.64 -12.04
CA GLN A 105 3.99 0.63 -12.96
C GLN A 105 3.17 1.93 -12.91
N PHE A 106 2.96 2.50 -11.73
CA PHE A 106 1.97 3.56 -11.53
C PHE A 106 2.53 4.88 -11.03
N ARG A 107 3.81 4.91 -10.61
CA ARG A 107 4.42 6.12 -10.03
C ARG A 107 5.72 6.55 -10.72
N GLY A 108 6.17 5.79 -11.73
CA GLY A 108 7.37 6.11 -12.51
C GLY A 108 8.69 5.96 -11.73
N HIS A 109 8.68 5.31 -10.57
CA HIS A 109 9.90 5.08 -9.80
C HIS A 109 10.66 3.87 -10.31
N THR A 110 11.98 3.97 -10.31
CA THR A 110 12.90 2.86 -10.53
C THR A 110 12.98 1.95 -9.30
N ALA A 111 13.43 0.70 -9.48
CA ALA A 111 13.72 -0.18 -8.36
C ALA A 111 14.79 0.39 -7.42
N PHE A 112 15.77 1.13 -7.95
CA PHE A 112 16.80 1.81 -7.17
C PHE A 112 16.21 2.83 -6.20
N GLU A 113 15.30 3.70 -6.66
CA GLU A 113 14.65 4.71 -5.82
C GLU A 113 13.80 4.05 -4.74
N THR A 114 13.03 3.02 -5.11
CA THR A 114 12.17 2.28 -4.16
C THR A 114 13.00 1.64 -3.05
N LEU A 115 14.09 0.94 -3.40
CA LEU A 115 14.99 0.31 -2.43
C LEU A 115 15.69 1.35 -1.56
N SER A 116 16.14 2.45 -2.14
CA SER A 116 16.84 3.52 -1.40
C SER A 116 15.95 4.16 -0.33
N MET A 117 14.64 4.22 -0.55
CA MET A 117 13.67 4.73 0.42
C MET A 117 13.22 3.68 1.45
N TRP A 118 13.48 2.39 1.23
CA TRP A 118 12.85 1.31 1.99
C TRP A 118 13.11 1.38 3.49
N ALA A 119 14.35 1.65 3.91
CA ALA A 119 14.69 1.81 5.32
C ALA A 119 13.89 2.96 5.99
N SER A 120 13.65 4.05 5.25
CA SER A 120 12.83 5.17 5.74
C SER A 120 11.36 4.79 5.88
N VAL A 121 10.83 4.06 4.90
CA VAL A 121 9.47 3.51 4.93
C VAL A 121 9.28 2.62 6.14
N ARG A 122 10.21 1.69 6.40
CA ARG A 122 10.17 0.77 7.54
C ARG A 122 10.15 1.51 8.88
N ARG A 123 11.00 2.51 9.07
CA ARG A 123 10.96 3.37 10.27
C ARG A 123 9.60 4.07 10.42
N GLY A 124 9.05 4.56 9.31
CA GLY A 124 7.72 5.16 9.30
C GLY A 124 6.61 4.19 9.74
N GLU A 125 6.67 2.94 9.29
CA GLU A 125 5.75 1.87 9.68
C GLU A 125 5.83 1.55 11.17
N GLU A 126 7.05 1.38 11.69
CA GLU A 126 7.31 1.07 13.10
C GLU A 126 6.82 2.17 14.05
N GLN A 127 6.93 3.43 13.63
CA GLN A 127 6.53 4.57 14.45
C GLN A 127 5.05 4.90 14.33
N ASN A 128 4.44 4.69 13.15
CA ASN A 128 3.14 5.29 12.84
C ASN A 128 2.05 4.30 12.42
N ILE A 129 2.38 3.02 12.21
CA ILE A 129 1.43 2.01 11.73
C ILE A 129 1.34 0.84 12.71
N PHE A 130 2.45 0.14 12.95
CA PHE A 130 2.46 -1.05 13.80
C PHE A 130 2.00 -0.81 15.25
N PRO A 131 2.26 0.35 15.88
CA PRO A 131 1.74 0.61 17.23
C PRO A 131 0.21 0.63 17.32
N PHE A 132 -0.48 0.86 16.20
CA PHE A 132 -1.94 1.00 16.15
C PHE A 132 -2.66 -0.25 15.67
N GLN A 133 -1.94 -1.29 15.22
CA GLN A 133 -2.55 -2.48 14.60
C GLN A 133 -3.52 -3.22 15.55
N ASN A 134 -3.22 -3.25 16.85
CA ASN A 134 -4.05 -3.91 17.87
C ASN A 134 -5.34 -3.13 18.19
N SER A 135 -5.50 -1.92 17.66
CA SER A 135 -6.72 -1.13 17.81
C SER A 135 -7.76 -1.41 16.72
N ALA A 136 -7.45 -2.28 15.76
CA ALA A 136 -8.38 -2.63 14.68
C ALA A 136 -9.48 -3.56 15.17
N ASP A 137 -10.69 -3.36 14.64
CA ASP A 137 -11.86 -4.20 14.91
C ASP A 137 -11.82 -5.47 14.05
N ALA A 138 -11.18 -5.40 12.88
CA ALA A 138 -10.96 -6.54 12.00
C ALA A 138 -9.59 -6.49 11.34
N VAL A 139 -9.04 -7.67 11.03
CA VAL A 139 -7.79 -7.82 10.28
C VAL A 139 -8.08 -8.55 8.99
N PHE A 140 -7.59 -8.02 7.87
CA PHE A 140 -7.65 -8.66 6.57
C PHE A 140 -6.23 -8.98 6.09
N ASN A 141 -5.97 -10.26 5.82
CA ASN A 141 -4.71 -10.67 5.20
C ASN A 141 -4.85 -10.64 3.68
N SER A 142 -4.15 -9.72 3.03
CA SER A 142 -4.12 -9.54 1.59
C SER A 142 -3.05 -10.39 0.89
N ALA A 143 -2.27 -11.19 1.62
CA ALA A 143 -1.28 -12.10 1.01
C ALA A 143 -1.97 -13.12 0.10
N LEU A 144 -1.33 -13.46 -1.02
CA LEU A 144 -1.81 -14.49 -1.94
C LEU A 144 -0.69 -15.49 -2.19
N ASP A 145 -0.98 -16.78 -2.10
CA ASP A 145 0.07 -17.81 -2.18
C ASP A 145 0.84 -17.80 -3.52
N TYR A 146 0.18 -17.40 -4.60
CA TYR A 146 0.76 -17.36 -5.94
C TYR A 146 1.42 -16.01 -6.28
N GLU A 147 1.36 -14.99 -5.42
CA GLU A 147 1.76 -13.65 -5.83
C GLU A 147 3.24 -13.52 -6.17
N LEU A 148 4.12 -14.19 -5.43
CA LEU A 148 5.57 -14.07 -5.64
C LEU A 148 5.98 -14.60 -7.01
N ALA A 149 5.34 -15.69 -7.45
CA ALA A 149 5.52 -16.27 -8.78
C ALA A 149 5.11 -15.31 -9.91
N VAL A 150 4.07 -14.51 -9.69
CA VAL A 150 3.63 -13.48 -10.65
C VAL A 150 4.48 -12.23 -10.56
N LEU A 151 4.72 -11.73 -9.35
CA LEU A 151 5.53 -10.53 -9.09
C LEU A 151 6.95 -10.70 -9.64
N LYS A 152 7.51 -11.91 -9.62
CA LYS A 152 8.80 -12.24 -10.24
C LYS A 152 8.91 -11.74 -11.68
N VAL A 153 7.87 -11.93 -12.49
CA VAL A 153 7.84 -11.54 -13.92
C VAL A 153 8.13 -10.05 -14.08
N TYR A 154 7.68 -9.22 -13.13
CA TYR A 154 7.85 -7.77 -13.15
C TYR A 154 9.08 -7.32 -12.36
N ALA A 155 9.29 -7.85 -11.15
CA ALA A 155 10.34 -7.38 -10.25
C ALA A 155 11.74 -7.79 -10.73
N GLU A 156 11.90 -8.99 -11.28
CA GLU A 156 13.20 -9.52 -11.69
C GLU A 156 13.92 -8.63 -12.74
N PRO A 157 13.28 -8.21 -13.86
CA PRO A 157 13.94 -7.31 -14.80
C PRO A 157 14.28 -5.95 -14.18
N LEU A 158 13.43 -5.42 -13.29
CA LEU A 158 13.69 -4.15 -12.61
C LEU A 158 14.90 -4.22 -11.67
N LEU A 159 14.99 -5.30 -10.89
CA LEU A 159 16.10 -5.53 -9.97
C LEU A 159 17.43 -5.73 -10.71
N LYS A 160 17.41 -6.38 -11.89
CA LYS A 160 18.60 -6.58 -12.74
C LYS A 160 19.16 -5.28 -13.32
N THR A 161 18.41 -4.17 -13.32
CA THR A 161 18.92 -2.87 -13.75
C THR A 161 19.90 -2.24 -12.74
N ILE A 162 19.92 -2.73 -11.50
CA ILE A 162 20.73 -2.16 -10.43
C ILE A 162 22.18 -2.61 -10.58
N LYS A 163 23.06 -1.64 -10.81
CA LYS A 163 24.49 -1.86 -11.03
C LYS A 163 25.25 -2.17 -9.71
N PRO A 164 26.39 -2.90 -9.78
CA PRO A 164 27.22 -3.25 -8.62
C PRO A 164 27.72 -2.07 -7.78
N ASN A 165 27.85 -0.88 -8.36
CA ASN A 165 28.31 0.33 -7.67
C ASN A 165 27.19 1.09 -6.95
N ASN A 166 25.94 0.64 -7.05
CA ASN A 166 24.83 1.25 -6.31
C ASN A 166 24.80 0.75 -4.86
N GLN A 167 24.46 1.65 -3.93
CA GLN A 167 24.38 1.33 -2.49
C GLN A 167 23.40 0.20 -2.15
N VAL A 168 22.34 0.02 -2.96
CA VAL A 168 21.27 -0.98 -2.75
C VAL A 168 21.50 -2.29 -3.51
N PHE A 169 22.71 -2.49 -4.05
CA PHE A 169 23.01 -3.65 -4.91
C PHE A 169 22.89 -4.97 -4.15
N HIS A 170 23.31 -5.01 -2.88
CA HIS A 170 23.25 -6.22 -2.07
C HIS A 170 21.80 -6.65 -1.80
N GLU A 171 20.93 -5.70 -1.47
CA GLU A 171 19.50 -5.93 -1.28
C GLU A 171 18.85 -6.42 -2.58
N ALA A 172 19.20 -5.82 -3.72
CA ALA A 172 18.70 -6.25 -5.02
C ALA A 172 19.12 -7.69 -5.35
N ARG A 173 20.38 -8.05 -5.10
CA ARG A 173 20.88 -9.42 -5.27
C ARG A 173 20.22 -10.42 -4.32
N GLY A 174 19.96 -10.00 -3.08
CA GLY A 174 19.21 -10.81 -2.11
C GLY A 174 17.80 -11.11 -2.59
N LEU A 175 17.07 -10.10 -3.06
CA LEU A 175 15.72 -10.27 -3.62
C LEU A 175 15.71 -11.13 -4.89
N LEU A 176 16.71 -10.98 -5.78
CA LEU A 176 16.83 -11.84 -6.96
C LEU A 176 17.04 -13.31 -6.56
N SER A 177 17.97 -13.56 -5.65
CA SER A 177 18.25 -14.92 -5.15
C SER A 177 17.02 -15.52 -4.43
N PHE A 178 16.25 -14.68 -3.73
CA PHE A 178 14.98 -15.08 -3.14
C PHE A 178 13.94 -15.44 -4.21
N LEU A 179 13.78 -14.61 -5.25
CA LEU A 179 12.84 -14.86 -6.35
C LEU A 179 13.21 -16.12 -7.17
N ASP A 180 14.47 -16.54 -7.20
CA ASP A 180 14.89 -17.76 -7.89
C ASP A 180 14.20 -19.03 -7.37
N ASN A 181 13.69 -19.01 -6.14
CA ASN A 181 12.93 -20.12 -5.55
C ASN A 181 11.50 -20.27 -6.10
N PHE A 182 11.01 -19.34 -6.92
CA PHE A 182 9.64 -19.35 -7.44
C PHE A 182 9.62 -19.57 -8.95
N ALA A 183 8.77 -20.51 -9.40
CA ALA A 183 8.42 -20.62 -10.81
C ALA A 183 7.61 -19.40 -11.24
N GLN A 184 7.86 -18.89 -12.44
CA GLN A 184 7.11 -17.74 -12.96
C GLN A 184 5.69 -18.17 -13.35
N ILE A 185 4.69 -17.39 -12.95
CA ILE A 185 3.30 -17.54 -13.40
C ILE A 185 2.97 -16.37 -14.33
N PRO A 186 2.45 -16.63 -15.55
CA PRO A 186 2.03 -15.58 -16.47
C PRO A 186 0.98 -14.65 -15.84
N PRO A 187 1.12 -13.32 -15.97
CA PRO A 187 0.14 -12.37 -15.43
C PRO A 187 -1.28 -12.55 -16.00
N SER A 188 -1.40 -13.11 -17.21
CA SER A 188 -2.68 -13.43 -17.85
C SER A 188 -3.52 -14.47 -17.10
N TRP A 189 -2.91 -15.25 -16.20
CA TRP A 189 -3.61 -16.24 -15.38
C TRP A 189 -4.18 -15.63 -14.10
N VAL A 190 -3.82 -14.38 -13.77
CA VAL A 190 -4.35 -13.70 -12.59
C VAL A 190 -5.79 -13.27 -12.87
N PRO A 191 -6.77 -13.63 -12.02
CA PRO A 191 -8.14 -13.16 -12.19
C PRO A 191 -8.21 -11.63 -12.21
N GLU A 192 -9.06 -11.05 -13.06
CA GLU A 192 -9.22 -9.59 -13.19
C GLU A 192 -9.73 -8.92 -11.89
N GLN A 193 -10.35 -9.70 -11.01
CA GLN A 193 -10.86 -9.25 -9.69
C GLN A 193 -9.88 -9.53 -8.55
N SER A 194 -8.69 -10.09 -8.83
CA SER A 194 -7.67 -10.33 -7.81
C SER A 194 -7.09 -9.02 -7.28
N ILE A 195 -6.87 -8.92 -5.97
CA ILE A 195 -6.17 -7.76 -5.38
C ILE A 195 -4.75 -7.58 -5.94
N LEU A 196 -4.14 -8.64 -6.49
CA LEU A 196 -2.83 -8.52 -7.13
C LEU A 196 -2.84 -7.54 -8.31
N ARG A 197 -4.00 -7.36 -8.96
CA ARG A 197 -4.20 -6.44 -10.09
C ARG A 197 -3.95 -4.98 -9.73
N GLU A 198 -4.01 -4.62 -8.45
CA GLU A 198 -3.60 -3.29 -7.98
C GLU A 198 -2.10 -3.04 -8.13
N PHE A 199 -1.28 -4.10 -8.13
CA PHE A 199 0.18 -3.98 -8.27
C PHE A 199 0.64 -4.18 -9.71
N ILE A 200 -0.01 -5.07 -10.46
CA ILE A 200 0.44 -5.46 -11.82
C ILE A 200 -0.36 -4.82 -12.96
N GLY A 201 -1.53 -4.25 -12.68
CA GLY A 201 -2.45 -3.68 -13.69
C GLY A 201 -3.50 -4.66 -14.22
N GLU A 202 -4.29 -4.20 -15.19
CA GLU A 202 -5.39 -4.95 -15.84
C GLU A 202 -6.50 -5.39 -14.86
N SER A 203 -6.82 -4.53 -13.89
CA SER A 203 -7.97 -4.76 -13.00
C SER A 203 -9.28 -4.57 -13.76
N ALA A 204 -10.28 -5.39 -13.43
CA ALA A 204 -11.68 -5.14 -13.84
C ALA A 204 -12.24 -3.86 -13.20
N PHE A 205 -11.65 -3.41 -12.08
CA PHE A 205 -12.04 -2.19 -11.39
C PHE A 205 -11.34 -0.97 -12.01
N LYS A 206 -12.10 0.11 -12.22
CA LYS A 206 -11.59 1.42 -12.65
C LYS A 206 -11.42 2.30 -11.42
N TYR A 207 -10.22 2.86 -11.25
CA TYR A 207 -9.83 3.71 -10.12
C TYR A 207 -9.68 5.16 -10.55
#